data_AF-A0A963ETS9-F1
#
_entry.id   AF-A0A963ETS9-F1
#
_cell.length_a   1.000
_cell.length_b   1.000
_cell.length_c   1.000
_cell.angle_alpha   90.00
_cell.angle_beta   90.00
_cell.angle_gamma   90.00
#
_symmetry.space_group_name_H-M   'P 1'
#
loop_
_entity.id
_entity.type
_entity.pdbx_description
1 polymer ?
#
loop_
_entity_poly.entity_id
_entity_poly.type
_entity_poly.pdbx_seq_one_letter_code
_entity_poly.pdbx_strand_id
1 'polypeptide(L)'
;MRHLQRLFLLPLLLAPLCALAAPGVDAITTTTNADGGQTYTLSIQVLLFMTALSLLPAALLLMTSFTRIVIVLAILRQALGTQNTPSNQILVGLALFLTAFVMMPVFQECYQVGVKPYLEERLELNQALENAALPVRDFMLAQTRESDLELFARIGRFEQMQSKSEVPFSMLLPAFATSELKTGFQIGFLIFIPFLIIDLVVASVLMSMG
;
A
#
# COMPACT_ATOMS: atom_id res chain seq x y z
N MET A 1 -50.14 2.71 27.41
CA MET A 1 -48.75 3.07 27.02
C MET A 1 -48.06 2.07 26.10
N ARG A 2 -48.30 0.74 26.19
CA ARG A 2 -47.68 -0.27 25.30
C ARG A 2 -48.16 -0.28 23.83
N HIS A 3 -49.38 0.20 23.56
CA HIS A 3 -49.91 0.26 22.19
C HIS A 3 -49.36 1.43 21.37
N LEU A 4 -48.91 2.50 22.04
CA LEU A 4 -48.35 3.69 21.37
C LEU A 4 -46.94 3.43 20.83
N GLN A 5 -46.15 2.58 21.52
CA GLN A 5 -44.82 2.16 21.06
C GLN A 5 -44.88 1.23 19.84
N ARG A 6 -45.93 0.40 19.71
CA ARG A 6 -46.11 -0.46 18.53
C ARG A 6 -46.52 0.32 17.28
N LEU A 7 -47.20 1.45 17.44
CA LEU A 7 -47.56 2.35 16.33
C LEU A 7 -46.32 3.05 15.73
N PHE A 8 -45.32 3.35 16.58
CA PHE A 8 -44.07 3.99 16.15
C PHE A 8 -43.03 3.02 15.56
N LEU A 9 -43.15 1.71 15.85
CA LEU A 9 -42.26 0.66 15.30
C LEU A 9 -42.66 0.20 13.90
N LEU A 10 -43.92 0.38 13.50
CA LEU A 10 -44.43 -0.01 12.19
C LEU A 10 -43.76 0.75 11.01
N PRO A 11 -43.55 2.09 11.06
CA PRO A 11 -42.86 2.79 9.97
C PRO A 11 -41.36 2.48 9.88
N LEU A 12 -40.71 2.08 10.99
CA LEU A 12 -39.29 1.74 11.02
C LEU A 12 -38.99 0.39 10.35
N LEU A 13 -39.95 -0.54 10.38
CA LEU A 13 -39.84 -1.87 9.75
C LEU A 13 -40.25 -1.86 8.26
N LEU A 14 -40.94 -0.82 7.79
CA LEU A 14 -41.35 -0.64 6.39
C LEU A 14 -40.39 0.24 5.57
N ALA A 15 -39.47 0.96 6.22
CA ALA A 15 -38.41 1.71 5.56
C ALA A 15 -37.55 0.91 4.54
N PRO A 16 -37.26 -0.40 4.73
CA PRO A 16 -36.47 -1.14 3.73
C PRO A 16 -37.27 -1.46 2.47
N LEU A 17 -38.62 -1.46 2.48
CA LEU A 17 -39.40 -1.76 1.28
C LEU A 17 -39.45 -0.60 0.28
N CYS A 18 -39.37 0.65 0.74
CA CYS A 18 -39.30 1.80 -0.17
C CYS A 18 -37.90 2.01 -0.78
N ALA A 19 -36.87 1.35 -0.25
CA ALA A 19 -35.52 1.39 -0.81
C ALA A 19 -35.32 0.43 -1.99
N LEU A 20 -36.29 -0.45 -2.30
CA LEU A 20 -36.23 -1.39 -3.42
C LEU A 20 -36.76 -0.85 -4.76
N ALA A 21 -37.09 0.44 -4.84
CA ALA A 21 -37.61 1.07 -6.05
C ALA A 21 -36.68 2.16 -6.63
N ALA A 22 -35.36 2.01 -6.45
CA ALA A 22 -34.44 2.66 -7.36
C ALA A 22 -34.49 1.90 -8.70
N PRO A 23 -34.62 2.57 -9.86
CA PRO A 23 -34.40 1.90 -11.14
C PRO A 23 -33.02 1.26 -11.05
N GLY A 24 -32.96 -0.05 -11.24
CA GLY A 24 -31.72 -0.80 -11.24
C GLY A 24 -30.72 -0.03 -12.10
N VAL A 25 -29.54 0.24 -11.55
CA VAL A 25 -28.44 0.71 -12.38
C VAL A 25 -28.25 -0.37 -13.42
N ASP A 26 -28.65 -0.10 -14.66
CA ASP A 26 -28.34 -0.90 -15.85
C ASP A 26 -26.81 -0.87 -16.03
N ALA A 27 -26.11 -1.54 -15.14
CA ALA A 27 -24.66 -1.49 -14.99
C ALA A 27 -23.96 -2.30 -16.09
N ILE A 28 -24.72 -3.02 -16.93
CA ILE A 28 -24.20 -3.79 -18.05
C ILE A 28 -25.22 -3.71 -19.19
N THR A 29 -25.22 -2.62 -19.95
CA THR A 29 -25.81 -2.58 -21.29
C THR A 29 -24.69 -2.29 -22.29
N THR A 30 -24.27 -3.33 -23.01
CA THR A 30 -23.33 -3.18 -24.12
C THR A 30 -24.08 -2.53 -25.28
N THR A 31 -23.88 -1.24 -25.51
CA THR A 31 -24.33 -0.61 -26.76
C THR A 31 -23.28 -0.86 -27.84
N THR A 32 -23.60 -1.76 -28.76
CA THR A 32 -22.79 -2.01 -29.97
C THR A 32 -22.90 -0.79 -30.89
N ASN A 33 -21.81 -0.04 -31.05
CA ASN A 33 -21.74 0.99 -32.08
C ASN A 33 -21.67 0.33 -33.47
N ALA A 34 -22.13 1.03 -34.51
CA ALA A 34 -22.21 0.53 -35.89
C ALA A 34 -20.85 0.10 -36.50
N ASP A 35 -19.72 0.42 -35.86
CA ASP A 35 -18.34 0.05 -36.27
C ASP A 35 -17.73 -1.11 -35.45
N GLY A 36 -18.49 -1.84 -34.63
CA GLY A 36 -17.98 -2.98 -33.86
C GLY A 36 -17.13 -2.60 -32.63
N GLY A 37 -17.09 -1.32 -32.26
CA GLY A 37 -16.48 -0.84 -31.02
C GLY A 37 -17.39 -1.05 -29.81
N GLN A 38 -16.89 -1.77 -28.81
CA GLN A 38 -17.57 -1.98 -27.53
C GLN A 38 -17.43 -0.73 -26.66
N THR A 39 -18.48 0.09 -26.58
CA THR A 39 -18.51 1.22 -25.63
C THR A 39 -19.04 0.70 -24.31
N TYR A 40 -18.16 0.50 -23.33
CA TYR A 40 -18.59 0.20 -21.97
C TYR A 40 -19.43 1.37 -21.44
N THR A 41 -20.58 1.07 -20.82
CA THR A 41 -21.43 2.08 -20.19
C THR A 41 -20.58 2.92 -19.23
N LEU A 42 -20.72 4.25 -19.25
CA LEU A 42 -19.98 5.20 -18.40
C LEU A 42 -19.90 4.75 -16.93
N SER A 43 -20.92 4.06 -16.45
CA SER A 43 -21.00 3.42 -15.12
C SER A 43 -19.88 2.41 -14.84
N ILE A 44 -19.50 1.54 -15.79
CA ILE A 44 -18.42 0.55 -15.61
C ILE A 44 -17.06 1.25 -15.56
N GLN A 45 -16.85 2.27 -16.40
CA GLN A 45 -15.59 3.03 -16.42
C GLN A 45 -15.39 3.77 -15.09
N VAL A 46 -16.44 4.39 -14.55
CA VAL A 46 -16.40 5.03 -13.23
C VAL A 46 -16.15 4.01 -12.12
N LEU A 47 -16.77 2.83 -12.17
CA LEU A 47 -16.54 1.76 -11.19
C LEU A 47 -15.08 1.28 -11.18
N LEU A 48 -14.50 1.03 -12.35
CA LEU A 48 -13.10 0.64 -12.48
C LEU A 48 -12.15 1.74 -12.00
N PHE A 49 -12.45 3.00 -12.34
CA PHE A 49 -11.67 4.15 -11.88
C PHE A 49 -11.69 4.28 -10.35
N MET A 50 -12.85 4.17 -9.72
CA MET A 50 -12.98 4.23 -8.26
C MET A 50 -12.28 3.06 -7.56
N THR A 51 -12.28 1.88 -8.18
CA THR A 51 -11.56 0.70 -7.69
C THR A 51 -10.04 0.89 -7.81
N ALA A 52 -9.56 1.43 -8.92
CA ALA A 52 -8.14 1.77 -9.08
C ALA A 52 -7.72 2.83 -8.05
N LEU A 53 -8.53 3.86 -7.85
CA LEU A 53 -8.25 4.95 -6.92
C LEU A 53 -8.20 4.49 -5.46
N SER A 54 -8.95 3.45 -5.08
CA SER A 54 -8.93 2.91 -3.71
C SER A 54 -7.69 2.06 -3.42
N LEU A 55 -7.13 1.38 -4.43
CA LEU A 55 -5.92 0.56 -4.30
C LEU A 55 -4.63 1.36 -4.46
N LEU A 56 -4.68 2.48 -5.17
CA LEU A 56 -3.52 3.31 -5.49
C LEU A 56 -2.74 3.78 -4.25
N PRO A 57 -3.35 4.25 -3.15
CA PRO A 57 -2.60 4.66 -1.96
C PRO A 57 -1.78 3.53 -1.35
N ALA A 58 -2.34 2.32 -1.28
CA ALA A 58 -1.64 1.16 -0.75
C ALA A 58 -0.48 0.75 -1.66
N ALA A 59 -0.69 0.77 -2.98
CA ALA A 59 0.36 0.48 -3.96
C ALA A 59 1.52 1.48 -3.87
N LEU A 60 1.23 2.78 -3.75
CA LEU A 60 2.26 3.81 -3.60
C LEU A 60 3.08 3.61 -2.32
N LEU A 61 2.44 3.31 -1.19
CA LEU A 61 3.17 3.04 0.06
C LEU A 61 4.10 1.83 -0.09
N LEU A 62 3.65 0.77 -0.77
CA LEU A 62 4.46 -0.43 -1.01
C LEU A 62 5.68 -0.17 -1.91
N MET A 63 5.64 0.84 -2.79
CA MET A 63 6.75 1.23 -3.66
C MET A 63 7.79 2.13 -2.98
N THR A 64 7.58 2.48 -1.71
CA THR A 64 8.42 3.43 -0.96
C THR A 64 9.10 2.76 0.25
N SER A 65 9.88 3.53 1.01
CA SER A 65 10.48 3.06 2.27
C SER A 65 9.47 2.81 3.41
N PHE A 66 8.18 3.08 3.20
CA PHE A 66 7.15 3.01 4.24
C PHE A 66 7.11 1.64 4.93
N THR A 67 7.14 0.56 4.15
CA THR A 67 7.03 -0.83 4.63
C THR A 67 8.08 -1.16 5.69
N ARG A 68 9.36 -0.83 5.44
CA ARG A 68 10.44 -1.08 6.40
C ARG A 68 10.27 -0.27 7.67
N ILE A 69 9.94 1.01 7.55
CA ILE A 69 9.81 1.93 8.68
C ILE A 69 8.66 1.49 9.60
N VAL A 70 7.49 1.21 9.04
CA VAL A 70 6.31 0.84 9.84
C VAL A 70 6.53 -0.48 10.59
N ILE A 71 7.23 -1.45 9.99
CA ILE A 71 7.55 -2.74 10.63
C ILE A 71 8.51 -2.55 11.80
N VAL A 72 9.59 -1.80 11.60
CA VAL A 72 10.57 -1.53 12.66
C VAL A 72 9.92 -0.81 13.84
N LEU A 73 9.10 0.20 13.57
CA LEU A 73 8.37 0.93 14.61
C LEU A 73 7.34 0.05 15.33
N ALA A 74 6.63 -0.83 14.61
CA ALA A 74 5.67 -1.75 15.20
C ALA A 74 6.35 -2.78 16.12
N ILE A 75 7.50 -3.32 15.71
CA ILE A 75 8.28 -4.25 16.54
C ILE A 75 8.85 -3.53 17.76
N LEU A 76 9.38 -2.31 17.60
CA LEU A 76 9.86 -1.51 18.71
C LEU A 76 8.75 -1.27 19.75
N ARG A 77 7.53 -0.94 19.32
CA ARG A 77 6.39 -0.79 20.24
C ARG A 77 6.15 -2.05 21.06
N GLN A 78 6.20 -3.23 20.43
CA GLN A 78 6.03 -4.50 21.14
C GLN A 78 7.17 -4.75 22.14
N ALA A 79 8.40 -4.39 21.77
CA ALA A 79 9.58 -4.56 22.59
C ALA A 79 9.55 -3.72 23.88
N LEU A 80 8.86 -2.57 23.88
CA LEU A 80 8.73 -1.70 25.04
C LEU A 80 7.80 -2.26 26.14
N GLY A 81 7.05 -3.33 25.87
CA GLY A 81 6.13 -3.93 26.83
C GLY A 81 4.93 -3.06 27.23
N THR A 82 4.73 -1.92 26.57
CA THR A 82 3.65 -0.97 26.86
C THR A 82 2.35 -1.39 26.16
N GLN A 83 1.25 -1.40 26.91
CA GLN A 83 -0.07 -1.66 26.34
C GLN A 83 -0.53 -0.43 25.54
N ASN A 84 -0.62 -0.58 24.21
CA ASN A 84 -1.22 0.37 23.26
C ASN A 84 -0.62 1.79 23.15
N THR A 85 0.46 2.09 23.86
CA THR A 85 1.24 3.33 23.69
C THR A 85 2.56 3.01 22.99
N PRO A 86 2.91 3.64 21.85
CA PRO A 86 2.13 4.61 21.08
C PRO A 86 0.97 3.98 20.29
N SER A 87 -0.08 4.77 20.02
CA SER A 87 -1.25 4.32 19.24
C SER A 87 -0.86 4.00 17.78
N ASN A 88 -1.62 3.12 17.12
CA ASN A 88 -1.33 2.74 15.72
C ASN A 88 -1.34 3.96 14.78
N GLN A 89 -2.21 4.94 15.04
CA GLN A 89 -2.29 6.17 14.26
C GLN A 89 -1.00 7.00 14.36
N ILE A 90 -0.40 7.08 15.55
CA ILE A 90 0.87 7.79 15.75
C ILE A 90 2.00 7.08 15.01
N LEU A 91 2.06 5.75 15.07
CA LEU A 91 3.08 4.97 14.36
C LEU A 91 2.98 5.15 12.84
N VAL A 92 1.77 5.06 12.28
CA VAL A 92 1.55 5.27 10.85
C VAL A 92 1.90 6.71 10.46
N GLY A 93 1.49 7.71 11.26
CA GLY A 93 1.85 9.11 11.02
C GLY A 93 3.37 9.33 11.01
N LEU A 94 4.08 8.79 12.00
CA LEU A 94 5.54 8.87 12.05
C LEU A 94 6.19 8.16 10.86
N ALA A 95 5.70 6.99 10.49
CA ALA A 95 6.18 6.24 9.33
C ALA A 95 6.00 7.03 8.03
N LEU A 96 4.86 7.70 7.84
CA LEU A 96 4.61 8.54 6.67
C LEU A 96 5.55 9.74 6.60
N PHE A 97 5.76 10.47 7.71
CA PHE A 97 6.69 11.60 7.73
C PHE A 97 8.14 11.18 7.48
N LEU A 98 8.59 10.08 8.09
CA LEU A 98 9.92 9.53 7.84
C LEU A 98 10.05 9.04 6.39
N THR A 99 9.00 8.45 5.81
CA THR A 99 8.98 8.06 4.40
C THR A 99 9.12 9.28 3.50
N ALA A 100 8.36 10.35 3.74
CA ALA A 100 8.47 11.58 2.97
C ALA A 100 9.88 12.19 3.05
N PHE A 101 10.50 12.17 4.24
CA PHE A 101 11.86 12.64 4.45
C PHE A 101 12.90 11.80 3.68
N VAL A 102 12.80 10.47 3.74
CA VAL A 102 13.72 9.55 3.05
C VAL A 102 13.52 9.57 1.53
N MET A 103 12.27 9.67 1.07
CA MET A 103 11.90 9.67 -0.35
C MET A 103 12.02 11.03 -1.02
N MET A 104 12.36 12.10 -0.28
CA MET A 104 12.51 13.46 -0.82
C MET A 104 13.31 13.55 -2.14
N PRO A 105 14.51 12.93 -2.28
CA PRO A 105 15.27 13.00 -3.54
C PRO A 105 14.53 12.32 -4.70
N VAL A 106 13.87 11.19 -4.46
CA VAL A 106 13.10 10.47 -5.49
C VAL A 106 11.91 11.30 -5.94
N PHE A 107 11.17 11.91 -5.01
CA PHE A 107 10.04 12.78 -5.34
C PHE A 107 10.47 14.04 -6.12
N GLN A 108 11.61 14.62 -5.77
CA GLN A 108 12.18 15.74 -6.52
C GLN A 108 12.53 15.34 -7.95
N GLU A 109 13.14 14.17 -8.15
CA GLU A 109 13.49 13.68 -9.47
C GLU A 109 12.24 13.39 -10.31
N CYS A 110 11.26 12.66 -9.77
CA CYS A 110 9.96 12.44 -10.40
C CYS A 110 9.28 13.75 -10.82
N TYR A 111 9.38 14.79 -9.98
CA TYR A 111 8.82 16.10 -10.29
C TYR A 111 9.55 16.76 -11.47
N GLN A 112 10.88 16.72 -11.52
CA GLN A 112 11.66 17.35 -12.59
C GLN A 112 11.54 16.63 -13.94
N VAL A 113 11.51 15.30 -13.95
CA VAL A 113 11.53 14.50 -15.20
C VAL A 113 10.15 14.18 -15.75
N GLY A 114 9.11 14.17 -14.90
CA GLY A 114 7.75 13.81 -15.27
C GLY A 114 6.76 14.96 -15.10
N VAL A 115 6.55 15.41 -13.86
CA VAL A 115 5.46 16.35 -13.53
C VAL A 115 5.67 17.72 -14.17
N LYS A 116 6.85 18.32 -14.03
CA LYS A 116 7.13 19.65 -14.55
C LYS A 116 7.02 19.74 -16.08
N PRO A 117 7.61 18.82 -16.88
CA PRO A 117 7.45 18.84 -18.33
C PRO A 117 6.00 18.60 -18.78
N TYR A 118 5.22 17.79 -18.05
CA TYR A 118 3.79 17.60 -18.32
C TYR A 118 2.99 18.89 -18.09
N LEU A 119 3.23 19.59 -16.98
CA LEU A 119 2.59 20.88 -16.68
C LEU A 119 2.99 21.99 -17.67
N GLU A 120 4.19 21.88 -18.25
CA GLU A 120 4.69 22.77 -19.31
C GLU A 120 4.23 22.33 -20.71
N GLU A 121 3.33 21.35 -20.82
CA GLU A 121 2.79 20.79 -22.07
C GLU A 121 3.87 20.26 -23.04
N ARG A 122 5.04 19.88 -22.51
CA ARG A 122 6.15 19.32 -23.28
C ARG A 122 6.11 17.80 -23.41
N LEU A 123 5.35 17.13 -22.54
CA LEU A 123 5.17 15.68 -22.54
C LEU A 123 3.70 15.31 -22.47
N GLU A 124 3.33 14.26 -23.19
CA GLU A 124 2.04 13.57 -23.03
C GLU A 124 1.98 12.85 -21.66
N LEU A 125 0.77 12.64 -21.14
CA LEU A 125 0.56 12.03 -19.82
C LEU A 125 1.26 10.65 -19.70
N ASN A 126 1.17 9.81 -20.72
CA ASN A 126 1.78 8.47 -20.70
C ASN A 126 3.31 8.55 -20.60
N GLN A 127 3.95 9.46 -21.35
CA GLN A 127 5.40 9.65 -21.30
C GLN A 127 5.84 10.25 -19.97
N ALA A 128 5.06 11.18 -19.43
CA ALA A 128 5.31 11.75 -18.11
C ALA A 128 5.27 10.69 -17.00
N LEU A 129 4.33 9.75 -17.08
CA LEU A 129 4.23 8.61 -16.16
C LEU A 129 5.39 7.63 -16.31
N GLU A 130 5.78 7.29 -17.54
CA GLU A 130 6.94 6.43 -17.81
C GLU A 130 8.23 7.04 -17.25
N ASN A 131 8.46 8.34 -17.50
CA ASN A 131 9.63 9.05 -16.98
C ASN A 131 9.60 9.17 -15.46
N ALA A 132 8.45 9.48 -14.86
CA ALA A 132 8.30 9.56 -13.41
C ALA A 132 8.46 8.20 -12.71
N ALA A 133 8.22 7.09 -13.41
CA ALA A 133 8.41 5.75 -12.88
C ALA A 133 9.88 5.35 -12.78
N LEU A 134 10.79 5.93 -13.58
CA LEU A 134 12.22 5.58 -13.59
C LEU A 134 12.92 5.83 -12.24
N PRO A 135 12.82 7.01 -11.60
CA PRO A 135 13.47 7.23 -10.30
C PRO A 135 12.95 6.30 -9.20
N VAL A 136 11.64 5.99 -9.22
CA VAL A 136 11.03 5.04 -8.27
C VAL A 136 11.56 3.64 -8.51
N ARG A 137 11.74 3.24 -9.77
CA ARG A 137 12.34 1.96 -10.14
C ARG A 137 13.78 1.85 -9.67
N ASP A 138 14.58 2.88 -9.90
CA ASP A 138 15.99 2.91 -9.51
C ASP A 138 16.13 2.86 -7.98
N PHE A 139 15.27 3.57 -7.26
CA PHE A 139 15.17 3.46 -5.81
C PHE A 139 14.88 2.01 -5.36
N MET A 140 13.88 1.35 -5.95
CA MET A 140 13.54 -0.03 -5.60
C MET A 140 14.68 -1.00 -5.93
N LEU A 141 15.33 -0.86 -7.08
CA LEU A 141 16.47 -1.69 -7.48
C LEU A 141 17.66 -1.53 -6.53
N ALA A 142 17.93 -0.31 -6.07
CA ALA A 142 19.01 -0.04 -5.13
C ALA A 142 18.80 -0.69 -3.74
N GLN A 143 17.55 -0.95 -3.36
CA GLN A 143 17.19 -1.54 -2.06
C GLN A 143 16.83 -3.03 -2.14
N THR A 144 16.56 -3.55 -3.33
CA THR A 144 16.21 -4.96 -3.54
C THR A 144 17.46 -5.82 -3.50
N ARG A 145 17.46 -6.85 -2.64
CA ARG A 145 18.55 -7.84 -2.58
C ARG A 145 18.60 -8.65 -3.86
N GLU A 146 19.82 -8.91 -4.34
CA GLU A 146 20.04 -9.72 -5.55
C GLU A 146 19.45 -11.13 -5.39
N SER A 147 19.56 -11.74 -4.21
CA SER A 147 18.96 -13.05 -3.92
C SER A 147 17.43 -13.06 -4.07
N ASP A 148 16.76 -11.98 -3.67
CA ASP A 148 15.31 -11.88 -3.71
C ASP A 148 14.87 -11.60 -5.16
N LEU A 149 15.62 -10.78 -5.89
CA LEU A 149 15.41 -10.56 -7.32
C LEU A 149 15.57 -11.87 -8.12
N GLU A 150 16.62 -12.65 -7.88
CA GLU A 150 16.82 -13.95 -8.53
C GLU A 150 15.72 -14.97 -8.21
N LEU A 151 15.19 -14.93 -6.98
CA LEU A 151 14.08 -15.80 -6.59
C LEU A 151 12.84 -15.51 -7.44
N PHE A 152 12.46 -14.24 -7.55
CA PHE A 152 11.30 -13.85 -8.36
C PHE A 152 11.55 -14.02 -9.87
N ALA A 153 12.80 -13.88 -10.34
CA ALA A 153 13.16 -14.22 -11.72
C ALA A 153 12.88 -15.70 -12.02
N ARG A 154 13.33 -16.58 -11.12
CA ARG A 154 13.13 -18.03 -11.22
C ARG A 154 11.65 -18.42 -11.17
N ILE A 155 10.89 -17.83 -10.24
CA ILE A 155 9.45 -18.10 -10.10
C ILE A 155 8.69 -17.63 -11.35
N GLY A 156 9.01 -16.43 -11.84
CA GLY A 156 8.39 -15.85 -13.03
C GLY A 156 8.85 -16.45 -14.35
N ARG A 157 9.83 -17.39 -14.31
CA ARG A 157 10.49 -17.95 -15.50
C ARG A 157 11.04 -16.89 -16.45
N PHE A 158 11.50 -15.77 -15.88
CA PHE A 158 12.22 -14.77 -16.65
C PHE A 158 13.61 -15.33 -16.98
N GLU A 159 13.91 -15.49 -18.27
CA GLU A 159 15.24 -15.91 -18.74
C GLU A 159 16.30 -14.88 -18.34
N GLN A 160 17.57 -15.30 -18.32
CA GLN A 160 18.72 -14.51 -17.84
C GLN A 160 18.65 -13.04 -18.28
N MET A 161 18.27 -12.16 -17.35
CA MET A 161 18.24 -10.72 -17.60
C MET A 161 19.66 -10.20 -17.64
N GLN A 162 20.04 -9.56 -18.75
CA GLN A 162 21.42 -9.09 -18.98
C GLN A 162 21.73 -7.81 -18.19
N SER A 163 20.69 -7.04 -17.81
CA SER A 163 20.83 -5.79 -17.06
C SER A 163 19.73 -5.59 -16.02
N LYS A 164 20.10 -4.97 -14.87
CA LYS A 164 19.15 -4.53 -13.82
C LYS A 164 18.10 -3.53 -14.36
N SER A 165 18.40 -2.84 -15.46
CA SER A 165 17.51 -1.88 -16.13
C SER A 165 16.39 -2.51 -16.98
N GLU A 166 16.35 -3.83 -17.14
CA GLU A 166 15.32 -4.55 -17.93
C GLU A 166 14.28 -5.26 -17.04
N VAL A 167 14.47 -5.26 -15.72
CA VAL A 167 13.56 -5.92 -14.78
C VAL A 167 12.14 -5.33 -14.83
N PRO A 168 11.10 -6.10 -15.19
CA PRO A 168 9.74 -5.58 -15.26
C PRO A 168 9.20 -5.22 -13.87
N PHE A 169 8.38 -4.16 -13.78
CA PHE A 169 7.77 -3.73 -12.51
C PHE A 169 6.96 -4.83 -11.81
N SER A 170 6.32 -5.72 -12.58
CA SER A 170 5.56 -6.86 -12.06
C SER A 170 6.42 -7.87 -11.29
N MET A 171 7.72 -7.91 -11.57
CA MET A 171 8.70 -8.73 -10.85
C MET A 171 9.43 -7.94 -9.76
N LEU A 172 9.80 -6.68 -10.06
CA LEU A 172 10.52 -5.82 -9.14
C LEU A 172 9.71 -5.49 -7.88
N LEU A 173 8.42 -5.17 -8.04
CA LEU A 173 7.57 -4.79 -6.92
C LEU A 173 7.46 -5.88 -5.83
N PRO A 174 7.12 -7.15 -6.14
CA PRO A 174 7.08 -8.20 -5.12
C PRO A 174 8.47 -8.56 -4.58
N ALA A 175 9.53 -8.48 -5.39
CA ALA A 175 10.90 -8.69 -4.93
C ALA A 175 11.34 -7.61 -3.92
N PHE A 176 11.09 -6.34 -4.25
CA PHE A 176 11.33 -5.20 -3.37
C PHE A 176 10.55 -5.33 -2.06
N ALA A 177 9.25 -5.58 -2.13
CA ALA A 177 8.42 -5.75 -0.93
C ALA A 177 8.98 -6.85 -0.02
N THR A 178 9.38 -8.00 -0.58
CA THR A 178 9.95 -9.11 0.20
C THR A 178 11.30 -8.73 0.83
N SER A 179 12.16 -8.02 0.09
CA SER A 179 13.44 -7.51 0.58
C SER A 179 13.28 -6.49 1.71
N GLU A 180 12.32 -5.57 1.59
CA GLU A 180 11.97 -4.58 2.62
C GLU A 180 11.39 -5.25 3.87
N LEU A 181 10.50 -6.22 3.72
CA LEU A 181 9.96 -7.01 4.82
C LEU A 181 11.10 -7.70 5.58
N LYS A 182 11.94 -8.46 4.88
CA LYS A 182 13.06 -9.18 5.49
C LYS A 182 14.01 -8.24 6.24
N THR A 183 14.35 -7.11 5.63
CA THR A 183 15.22 -6.11 6.23
C THR A 183 14.57 -5.44 7.44
N GLY A 184 13.28 -5.08 7.36
CA GLY A 184 12.52 -4.52 8.48
C GLY A 184 12.42 -5.48 9.66
N PHE A 185 12.17 -6.77 9.42
CA PHE A 185 12.18 -7.80 10.46
C PHE A 185 13.57 -8.01 11.06
N GLN A 186 14.63 -8.01 10.26
CA GLN A 186 16.02 -8.12 10.76
C GLN A 186 16.37 -6.96 11.70
N ILE A 187 16.06 -5.72 11.30
CA ILE A 187 16.27 -4.53 12.13
C ILE A 187 15.43 -4.61 13.40
N GLY A 188 14.14 -4.93 13.27
CA GLY A 188 13.25 -5.06 14.41
C GLY A 188 13.70 -6.12 15.40
N PHE A 189 14.16 -7.27 14.92
CA PHE A 189 14.72 -8.33 15.76
C PHE A 189 15.97 -7.87 16.52
N LEU A 190 16.92 -7.22 15.84
CA LEU A 190 18.13 -6.69 16.48
C LEU A 190 17.80 -5.67 17.58
N ILE A 191 16.79 -4.81 17.34
CA ILE A 191 16.29 -3.86 18.33
C ILE A 191 15.59 -4.58 19.50
N PHE A 192 14.94 -5.71 19.27
CA PHE A 192 14.21 -6.47 20.28
C PHE A 192 15.13 -7.18 21.30
N ILE A 193 16.31 -7.64 20.87
CA ILE A 193 17.28 -8.38 21.71
C ILE A 193 17.56 -7.73 23.08
N PRO A 194 17.94 -6.44 23.18
CA PRO A 194 18.22 -5.82 24.48
C PRO A 194 17.03 -5.83 25.44
N PHE A 195 15.81 -5.62 24.94
CA PHE A 195 14.60 -5.65 25.77
C PHE A 195 14.32 -7.05 26.30
N LEU A 196 14.50 -8.08 25.45
CA LEU A 196 14.38 -9.48 25.86
C LEU A 196 15.36 -9.82 26.98
N ILE A 197 16.61 -9.36 26.87
CA ILE A 197 17.62 -9.57 27.92
C ILE A 197 17.18 -8.93 29.23
N ILE A 198 16.66 -7.70 29.20
CA ILE A 198 16.13 -7.02 30.40
C ILE A 198 14.99 -7.84 31.02
N ASP A 199 14.02 -8.27 30.21
CA ASP A 199 12.88 -9.07 30.68
C ASP A 199 13.34 -10.37 31.34
N LEU A 200 14.27 -11.10 30.71
CA LEU A 200 14.82 -12.35 31.24
C LEU A 200 15.55 -12.14 32.57
N VAL A 201 16.38 -11.09 32.65
CA VAL A 201 17.14 -10.76 33.87
C VAL A 201 16.19 -10.38 35.00
N VAL A 202 15.25 -9.47 34.76
CA VAL A 202 14.29 -9.03 35.79
C VAL A 202 13.43 -10.20 36.28
N ALA A 203 12.92 -11.04 35.36
CA ALA A 203 12.16 -12.22 35.73
C ALA A 203 12.97 -13.21 36.57
N SER A 204 14.23 -13.45 36.22
CA SER A 204 15.11 -14.35 36.98
C SER A 204 15.41 -13.83 38.39
N VAL A 205 15.61 -12.51 38.54
CA VAL A 205 15.83 -11.88 39.84
C VAL A 205 14.57 -11.94 40.69
N LEU A 206 13.40 -11.63 40.13
CA LEU A 206 12.13 -11.71 40.85
C LEU A 206 11.84 -13.15 41.31
N MET A 207 11.99 -14.15 40.44
CA MET A 207 11.80 -15.57 40.82
C MET A 207 12.80 -16.06 41.88
N SER A 208 14.00 -15.48 41.94
CA SER A 208 14.99 -15.80 42.96
C SER A 208 14.67 -15.23 44.35
N MET A 209 13.80 -14.21 44.41
CA MET A 209 13.36 -13.60 45.67
C MET A 209 12.18 -14.34 46.32
N GLY A 210 11.52 -15.25 45.59
CA GLY A 210 10.30 -15.95 46.01
C GLY A 210 9.05 -15.26 45.49
#